data_AF-A0AAD6Y9M3-F1
#
_entry.id   AF-A0AAD6Y9M3-F1
#
_cell.length_a   1.000
_cell.length_b   1.000
_cell.length_c   1.000
_cell.angle_alpha   90.00
_cell.angle_beta   90.00
_cell.angle_gamma   90.00
#
_symmetry.space_group_name_H-M   'P 1'
#
loop_
_entity.id
_entity.type
_entity.pdbx_description
1 polymer ?
#
loop_
_entity_poly.entity_id
_entity_poly.type
_entity_poly.pdbx_seq_one_letter_code
_entity_poly.pdbx_strand_id
1 'polypeptide(L)'
;SVYSAATFELGGPHCQTTADRQQAGTWNTLTALGKYSHFHGGHIIIWDLGLVITFPAGATILIPAGVLRYSFVKVRPGEHRYSVLQWAAGGISRYMANG
;
A
#
# COMPACT_ATOMS: atom_id res chain seq x y z
N SER A 1 -14.30 1.98 9.74
CA SER A 1 -13.23 1.17 9.11
C SER A 1 -13.59 -0.30 9.32
N VAL A 2 -13.48 -1.14 8.30
CA VAL A 2 -13.59 -2.61 8.46
C VAL A 2 -12.27 -3.26 8.88
N TYR A 3 -11.17 -2.50 8.80
CA TYR A 3 -9.83 -2.90 9.22
C TYR A 3 -9.55 -2.51 10.67
N SER A 4 -8.85 -3.39 11.40
CA SER A 4 -8.48 -3.21 12.81
C SER A 4 -7.31 -2.25 13.03
N ALA A 5 -6.52 -1.97 11.99
CA ALA A 5 -5.37 -1.09 12.06
C ALA A 5 -5.28 -0.17 10.82
N ALA A 6 -4.64 0.98 11.02
CA ALA A 6 -4.31 1.91 9.95
C ALA A 6 -2.94 2.55 10.20
N THR A 7 -2.13 2.61 9.16
CA THR A 7 -0.81 3.24 9.15
C THR A 7 -0.86 4.46 8.25
N PHE A 8 -0.43 5.61 8.76
CA PHE A 8 -0.32 6.85 8.01
C PHE A 8 1.14 7.08 7.60
N GLU A 9 1.42 6.93 6.31
CA GLU A 9 2.74 7.18 5.73
C GLU A 9 2.82 8.67 5.38
N LEU A 10 3.25 9.46 6.37
CA LEU A 10 3.30 10.93 6.31
C LEU A 10 4.67 11.47 5.85
N GLY A 11 5.65 10.59 5.60
CA GLY A 11 7.06 10.96 5.49
C GLY A 11 7.74 10.51 4.19
N GLY A 12 7.97 11.48 3.30
CA GLY A 12 9.11 11.51 2.39
C GLY A 12 9.14 10.54 1.19
N PRO A 13 10.05 10.78 0.24
CA PRO A 13 10.04 10.15 -1.09
C PRO A 13 10.40 8.66 -1.13
N HIS A 14 10.60 8.02 0.03
CA HIS A 14 11.01 6.63 0.13
C HIS A 14 10.13 5.94 1.17
N CYS A 15 9.03 5.34 0.72
CA CYS A 15 8.34 4.33 1.51
C CYS A 15 8.41 3.03 0.71
N GLN A 16 9.32 2.16 1.12
CA GLN A 16 9.38 0.77 0.66
C GLN A 16 8.59 -0.04 1.66
N THR A 17 7.50 -0.66 1.20
CA THR A 17 6.66 -1.49 2.07
C THR A 17 6.94 -2.95 1.74
N THR A 18 7.84 -3.56 2.52
CA THR A 18 8.11 -4.98 2.42
C THR A 18 6.88 -5.78 2.85
N ALA A 19 6.62 -6.92 2.21
CA ALA A 19 5.52 -7.80 2.60
C ALA A 19 5.63 -8.19 4.09
N ASP A 20 4.71 -7.66 4.90
CA ASP A 20 4.67 -7.97 6.33
C ASP A 20 3.91 -9.28 6.54
N ARG A 21 4.65 -10.31 6.97
CA ARG A 21 4.10 -11.64 7.27
C ARG A 21 3.03 -11.60 8.37
N GLN A 22 3.03 -10.59 9.24
CA GLN A 22 2.02 -10.44 10.27
C GLN A 22 0.65 -10.04 9.71
N GLN A 23 0.56 -9.67 8.43
CA GLN A 23 -0.68 -9.28 7.75
C GLN A 23 -1.19 -10.38 6.81
N ALA A 24 -0.49 -11.52 6.73
CA ALA A 24 -0.80 -12.61 5.83
C ALA A 24 -2.21 -13.19 6.09
N GLY A 25 -2.91 -13.52 4.99
CA GLY A 25 -4.27 -14.09 5.02
C GLY A 25 -5.39 -13.05 4.87
N THR A 26 -5.08 -11.77 4.64
CA THR A 26 -6.06 -10.71 4.42
C THR A 26 -5.71 -9.82 3.22
N TRP A 27 -6.58 -8.85 2.92
CA TRP A 27 -6.32 -7.81 1.92
C TRP A 27 -6.04 -6.49 2.63
N ASN A 28 -5.02 -5.76 2.21
CA ASN A 28 -4.79 -4.40 2.66
C ASN A 28 -5.40 -3.40 1.68
N THR A 29 -5.95 -2.31 2.18
CA THR A 29 -6.34 -1.16 1.36
C THR A 29 -5.32 -0.05 1.50
N LEU A 30 -4.73 0.35 0.39
CA LEU A 30 -3.84 1.49 0.31
C LEU A 30 -4.55 2.63 -0.42
N THR A 31 -4.63 3.79 0.21
CA THR A 31 -5.15 5.02 -0.39
C THR A 31 -4.04 6.04 -0.52
N ALA A 32 -3.81 6.58 -1.73
CA ALA A 32 -2.89 7.70 -1.91
C ALA A 32 -3.57 9.03 -1.68
N LEU A 33 -2.87 9.94 -1.01
CA LEU A 33 -3.28 11.30 -0.73
C LEU A 33 -2.15 12.27 -1.11
N GLY A 34 -2.44 13.57 -1.05
CA GLY A 34 -1.50 14.64 -1.34
C GLY A 34 -1.66 15.24 -2.74
N LYS A 35 -0.70 16.07 -3.12
CA LYS A 35 -0.69 16.83 -4.38
C LYS A 35 0.60 16.52 -5.14
N TYR A 36 0.47 15.68 -6.16
CA TYR A 36 1.57 15.26 -7.03
C TYR A 36 1.04 14.88 -8.41
N SER A 37 1.90 14.97 -9.43
CA SER A 37 1.59 14.52 -10.78
C SER A 37 1.84 13.02 -10.91
N HIS A 38 0.77 12.22 -10.98
CA HIS A 38 0.84 10.77 -11.17
C HIS A 38 1.45 10.32 -12.51
N PHE A 39 1.64 11.23 -13.47
CA PHE A 39 2.39 10.95 -14.71
C PHE A 39 3.91 10.94 -14.52
N HIS A 40 4.41 11.51 -13.42
CA HIS A 40 5.83 11.81 -13.24
C HIS A 40 6.44 11.18 -11.97
N GLY A 41 5.64 10.49 -11.15
CA GLY A 41 6.05 9.93 -9.87
C GLY A 41 4.86 9.38 -9.08
N GLY A 42 5.11 8.80 -7.91
CA GLY A 42 4.06 8.26 -7.03
C GLY A 42 3.45 6.94 -7.48
N HIS A 43 3.97 6.34 -8.56
CA HIS A 43 3.58 5.00 -9.04
C HIS A 43 3.84 3.93 -7.99
N ILE A 44 3.06 2.84 -8.06
CA ILE A 44 3.29 1.63 -7.27
C ILE A 44 4.06 0.64 -8.12
N ILE A 45 5.18 0.16 -7.62
CA ILE A 45 5.91 -0.97 -8.19
C ILE A 45 5.51 -2.20 -7.40
N ILE A 46 4.99 -3.23 -8.06
CA ILE A 46 4.74 -4.55 -7.49
C ILE A 46 5.81 -5.49 -8.02
N TRP A 47 6.83 -5.73 -7.21
CA TRP A 47 8.06 -6.42 -7.62
C TRP A 47 7.79 -7.87 -8.03
N ASP A 48 6.96 -8.58 -7.28
CA ASP A 48 6.68 -10.00 -7.54
C ASP A 48 5.88 -10.25 -8.82
N LEU A 49 5.16 -9.22 -9.32
CA LEU A 49 4.43 -9.29 -10.58
C LEU A 49 5.15 -8.58 -11.73
N GLY A 50 6.26 -7.88 -11.46
CA GLY A 50 6.95 -7.05 -12.45
C GLY A 50 6.08 -5.90 -12.98
N LEU A 51 5.11 -5.43 -12.18
CA LEU A 51 4.14 -4.41 -12.59
C LEU A 51 4.49 -3.04 -12.04
N VAL A 52 4.28 -2.01 -12.87
CA VAL A 52 4.31 -0.61 -12.46
C VAL A 52 2.94 -0.01 -12.74
N ILE A 53 2.27 0.47 -11.70
CA ILE A 53 0.91 0.97 -11.76
C ILE A 53 0.93 2.47 -11.47
N THR A 54 0.36 3.26 -12.38
CA THR A 54 0.02 4.67 -12.16
C THR A 54 -0.99 4.79 -11.03
N PHE A 55 -0.65 5.56 -10.00
CA PHE A 55 -1.49 5.68 -8.82
C PHE A 55 -1.74 7.16 -8.54
N PRO A 56 -2.94 7.68 -8.88
CA PRO A 56 -3.26 9.09 -8.65
C PRO A 56 -3.63 9.37 -7.19
N ALA A 57 -3.50 10.64 -6.79
CA ALA A 57 -4.03 11.10 -5.51
C ALA A 57 -5.55 10.87 -5.46
N GLY A 58 -6.04 10.30 -4.35
CA GLY A 58 -7.42 9.89 -4.16
C GLY A 58 -7.73 8.46 -4.63
N ALA A 59 -6.79 7.76 -5.29
CA ALA A 59 -6.99 6.36 -5.66
C ALA A 59 -6.77 5.42 -4.47
N THR A 60 -7.51 4.32 -4.48
CA THR A 60 -7.39 3.21 -3.53
C THR A 60 -7.12 1.92 -4.29
N ILE A 61 -6.19 1.10 -3.80
CA ILE A 61 -5.90 -0.24 -4.31
C ILE A 61 -6.01 -1.27 -3.18
N LEU A 62 -6.54 -2.45 -3.52
CA LEU A 62 -6.51 -3.62 -2.65
C LEU A 62 -5.31 -4.48 -3.01
N ILE A 63 -4.42 -4.74 -2.04
CA ILE A 63 -3.22 -5.55 -2.23
C ILE A 63 -3.30 -6.77 -1.29
N PRO A 64 -3.10 -8.00 -1.79
CA PRO A 64 -2.97 -9.18 -0.94
C PRO A 64 -1.85 -8.99 0.10
N ALA A 65 -2.23 -8.96 1.37
CA ALA A 65 -1.33 -8.64 2.47
C ALA A 65 -0.39 -9.82 2.74
N GLY A 66 0.89 -9.52 2.96
CA GLY A 66 1.91 -10.54 3.27
C GLY A 66 2.32 -11.44 2.10
N VAL A 67 1.77 -11.25 0.90
CA VAL A 67 2.08 -12.06 -0.30
C VAL A 67 2.92 -11.29 -1.32
N LEU A 68 2.60 -10.01 -1.55
CA LEU A 68 3.27 -9.19 -2.57
C LEU A 68 4.16 -8.11 -1.95
N ARG A 69 5.37 -7.99 -2.49
CA ARG A 69 6.31 -6.90 -2.24
C ARG A 69 6.00 -5.72 -3.15
N TYR A 70 5.78 -4.56 -2.56
CA TYR A 70 5.53 -3.34 -3.31
C TYR A 70 6.30 -2.14 -2.76
N SER A 71 6.50 -1.13 -3.60
CA SER A 71 7.15 0.12 -3.21
C SER A 71 6.59 1.29 -4.01
N PHE A 72 6.81 2.50 -3.51
CA PHE A 72 6.37 3.71 -4.20
C PHE A 72 7.52 4.42 -4.91
N VAL A 73 7.24 4.90 -6.12
CA VAL A 73 8.15 5.78 -6.85
C VAL A 73 8.13 7.16 -6.22
N LYS A 74 9.32 7.73 -6.05
CA LYS A 74 9.52 9.10 -5.56
C LYS A 74 8.72 10.12 -6.39
N VAL A 75 8.05 11.05 -5.71
CA VAL A 75 7.46 12.24 -6.34
C VAL A 75 8.51 13.33 -6.53
N ARG A 76 8.23 14.29 -7.42
CA ARG A 76 9.21 15.34 -7.75
C ARG A 76 9.49 16.26 -6.56
N PRO A 77 10.65 16.96 -6.54
CA PRO A 77 10.88 18.02 -5.56
C PRO A 77 9.74 19.05 -5.58
N GLY A 78 9.20 19.38 -4.40
CA GLY A 78 8.04 20.28 -4.25
C GLY A 78 6.67 19.62 -4.37
N GLU A 79 6.60 18.33 -4.71
CA GLU A 79 5.37 17.54 -4.63
C GLU A 79 5.27 16.78 -3.30
N HIS A 80 4.04 16.56 -2.84
CA HIS A 80 3.76 15.87 -1.59
C HIS A 80 2.84 14.70 -1.84
N ARG A 81 3.28 13.50 -1.45
CA ARG A 81 2.47 12.29 -1.45
C ARG A 81 2.41 11.73 -0.04
N TYR A 82 1.21 11.33 0.35
CA TYR A 82 0.93 10.65 1.60
C TYR A 82 0.19 9.36 1.30
N SER A 83 0.28 8.37 2.17
CA SER A 83 -0.50 7.13 2.04
C SER A 83 -1.24 6.81 3.33
N VAL A 84 -2.44 6.26 3.20
CA VAL A 84 -3.13 5.57 4.29
C VAL A 84 -3.17 4.10 3.94
N LEU A 85 -2.52 3.26 4.73
CA LEU A 85 -2.59 1.81 4.63
C LEU A 85 -3.51 1.30 5.73
N GLN A 86 -4.64 0.71 5.38
CA GLN A 86 -5.51 0.03 6.34
C GLN A 86 -5.32 -1.48 6.18
N TRP A 87 -5.14 -2.16 7.31
CA TRP A 87 -4.76 -3.55 7.35
C TRP A 87 -5.34 -4.23 8.59
N ALA A 88 -5.42 -5.56 8.53
CA ALA A 88 -5.76 -6.38 9.69
C ALA A 88 -4.59 -7.34 9.97
N ALA A 89 -4.24 -7.49 11.24
CA ALA A 89 -3.26 -8.50 11.62
C ALA A 89 -3.79 -9.89 11.28
N GLY A 90 -2.96 -10.75 10.70
CA GLY A 90 -3.28 -12.14 10.41
C GLY A 90 -3.72 -12.91 11.66
N GLY A 91 -3.25 -12.52 12.85
CA GLY A 91 -3.73 -13.08 14.14
C GLY A 91 -5.21 -12.80 14.43
N ILE A 92 -5.79 -11.73 13.87
CA ILE A 92 -7.23 -11.42 13.96
C ILE A 92 -8.01 -12.26 12.93
N SER A 93 -7.40 -12.50 11.77
CA SER A 93 -7.95 -13.38 10.73
C SER A 93 -7.59 -14.83 10.99
N ARG A 94 -8.23 -15.43 11.99
CA ARG A 94 -8.17 -16.88 12.20
C ARG A 94 -8.74 -17.56 10.96
N TYR A 95 -7.88 -18.29 10.25
CA TYR A 95 -8.27 -19.16 9.15
C TYR A 95 -9.32 -20.17 9.65
N MET A 96 -10.60 -19.95 9.32
CA MET A 96 -11.55 -21.05 9.28
C MET A 96 -11.24 -21.78 7.98
N ALA A 97 -10.80 -23.04 8.11
CA ALA A 97 -10.67 -23.90 6.95
C ALA A 97 -11.99 -23.90 6.20
N ASN A 98 -12.01 -23.28 5.02
CA ASN A 98 -13.02 -23.61 4.03
C ASN A 98 -12.66 -25.02 3.57
N GLY A 99 -13.57 -25.96 3.84
CA GLY A 99 -13.37 -27.41 3.70
C GLY A 99 -12.85 -27.84 2.33
#